data_AF-A0A6N3T8K6-F1
#
_entry.id   AF-A0A6N3T8K6-F1
#
_cell.length_a   1.000
_cell.length_b   1.000
_cell.length_c   1.000
_cell.angle_alpha   90.00
_cell.angle_beta   90.00
_cell.angle_gamma   90.00
#
_symmetry.space_group_name_H-M   'P 1'
#
loop_
_entity.id
_entity.type
_entity.pdbx_description
1 polymer ?
#
loop_
_entity_poly.entity_id
_entity_poly.type
_entity_poly.pdbx_seq_one_letter_code
_entity_poly.pdbx_strand_id
1 'polypeptide(L)'
;MQNPVVPDPTEVLAAKKNELTSPIVPEASFLHGTTLHAPDGHVSVEELRPGHAVLGYADGVEQHHDVTRVSVSYGITLPGLPDDEAGYPVRILKDAIADGLPAKDLLLTPDHCLFFEDKFIPVCLLINRLSIFYDRSYTSYKAYPVQTDPHAVLIAENLLVASALPPCPNDTHWHSRTEVPVVTERDVVEPLYHRLKLRAERGGLEPLFYHPEITDDHDLQLVTDKGQVIKKALEKNDVATFMLPPDVQEVHLSSRASRPVDVIGPYVQDKRYLGIHVGDIVLFDSRKRKRLTTHISRDLDGWHPPEEDGGRWTNGHAHLPIKGQLTRGLGMLNVQILTTIPYLETDYHGPRRRH
;
A
#
# COMPACT_ATOMS: atom_id res chain seq x y z
N MET A 1 -5.58 -44.77 -22.93
CA MET A 1 -6.54 -43.66 -22.74
C MET A 1 -5.72 -42.49 -22.25
N GLN A 2 -5.52 -41.46 -23.08
CA GLN A 2 -4.86 -40.23 -22.66
C GLN A 2 -5.79 -39.54 -21.65
N ASN A 3 -5.27 -39.27 -20.44
CA ASN A 3 -5.97 -38.40 -19.50
C ASN A 3 -6.30 -37.08 -20.23
N PRO A 4 -7.53 -36.55 -20.10
CA PRO A 4 -7.83 -35.25 -20.67
C PRO A 4 -6.82 -34.25 -20.12
N VAL A 5 -6.12 -33.56 -21.02
CA VAL A 5 -5.28 -32.42 -20.66
C VAL A 5 -6.22 -31.39 -20.07
N VAL A 6 -6.27 -31.31 -18.74
CA VAL A 6 -6.95 -30.22 -18.05
C VAL A 6 -6.15 -28.97 -18.41
N PRO A 7 -6.74 -27.97 -19.09
CA PRO A 7 -6.02 -26.75 -19.44
C PRO A 7 -5.47 -26.12 -18.16
N ASP A 8 -4.26 -25.56 -18.25
CA ASP A 8 -3.64 -24.88 -17.11
C ASP A 8 -4.65 -23.84 -16.59
N PRO A 9 -5.02 -23.83 -15.29
CA PRO A 9 -5.93 -22.85 -14.75
C PRO A 9 -5.54 -21.41 -15.09
N THR A 10 -4.24 -21.13 -15.30
CA THR A 10 -3.78 -19.84 -15.83
C THR A 10 -4.28 -19.52 -17.24
N GLU A 11 -4.41 -20.50 -18.13
CA GLU A 11 -4.96 -20.30 -19.48
C GLU A 11 -6.47 -20.03 -19.44
N VAL A 12 -7.20 -20.74 -18.58
CA VAL A 12 -8.66 -20.56 -18.41
C VAL A 12 -8.98 -19.23 -17.72
N LEU A 13 -8.16 -18.84 -16.74
CA LEU A 13 -8.30 -17.58 -16.02
C LEU A 13 -7.80 -16.37 -16.85
N ALA A 14 -6.73 -16.54 -17.63
CA ALA A 14 -6.29 -15.52 -18.58
C ALA A 14 -7.30 -15.31 -19.72
N ALA A 15 -7.98 -16.36 -20.19
CA ALA A 15 -9.06 -16.26 -21.15
C ALA A 15 -10.28 -15.47 -20.62
N LYS A 16 -10.43 -15.36 -19.29
CA LYS A 16 -11.45 -14.55 -18.60
C LYS A 16 -10.92 -13.23 -18.04
N LYS A 17 -9.69 -12.82 -18.36
CA LYS A 17 -9.08 -11.58 -17.84
C LYS A 17 -9.94 -10.34 -18.08
N ASN A 18 -10.73 -10.32 -19.16
CA ASN A 18 -11.65 -9.23 -19.49
C ASN A 18 -12.93 -9.17 -18.62
N GLU A 19 -13.19 -10.18 -17.78
CA GLU A 19 -14.34 -10.24 -16.86
C GLU A 19 -13.95 -9.99 -15.39
N LEU A 20 -12.64 -10.01 -15.07
CA LEU A 20 -12.16 -9.79 -13.70
C LEU A 20 -12.19 -8.29 -13.36
N THR A 21 -12.91 -7.94 -12.30
CA THR A 21 -12.96 -6.58 -11.75
C THR A 21 -11.94 -6.36 -10.63
N SER A 22 -11.20 -7.39 -10.23
CA SER A 22 -10.19 -7.35 -9.16
C SER A 22 -9.11 -8.40 -9.44
N PRO A 23 -7.84 -8.18 -9.03
CA PRO A 23 -6.81 -9.20 -9.16
C PRO A 23 -7.12 -10.43 -8.29
N ILE A 24 -6.44 -11.53 -8.57
CA ILE A 24 -6.40 -12.69 -7.68
C ILE A 24 -5.01 -12.75 -7.07
N VAL A 25 -4.92 -12.66 -5.75
CA VAL A 25 -3.66 -12.75 -5.01
C VAL A 25 -3.74 -13.99 -4.12
N PRO A 26 -2.83 -14.97 -4.28
CA PRO A 26 -2.74 -16.09 -3.36
C PRO A 26 -2.33 -15.62 -1.96
N GLU A 27 -2.61 -16.45 -0.95
CA GLU A 27 -2.07 -16.26 0.41
C GLU A 27 -0.52 -16.23 0.42
N ALA A 28 0.09 -16.02 1.59
CA ALA A 28 1.54 -16.04 1.76
C ALA A 28 2.16 -17.30 1.13
N SER A 29 2.89 -17.11 0.02
CA SER A 29 3.32 -18.20 -0.86
C SER A 29 4.65 -17.89 -1.52
N PHE A 30 5.41 -18.94 -1.81
CA PHE A 30 6.56 -18.89 -2.70
C PHE A 30 6.08 -19.01 -4.15
N LEU A 31 6.73 -18.32 -5.10
CA LEU A 31 6.46 -18.55 -6.51
C LEU A 31 7.25 -19.74 -7.05
N HIS A 32 6.75 -20.32 -8.13
CA HIS A 32 7.40 -21.41 -8.87
C HIS A 32 8.90 -21.14 -9.11
N GLY A 33 9.74 -22.16 -8.94
CA GLY A 33 11.20 -22.04 -9.09
C GLY A 33 11.95 -21.59 -7.83
N THR A 34 11.23 -21.34 -6.72
CA THR A 34 11.84 -21.13 -5.41
C THR A 34 12.38 -22.46 -4.87
N THR A 35 13.55 -22.41 -4.27
CA THR A 35 14.29 -23.52 -3.69
C THR A 35 14.38 -23.33 -2.18
N LEU A 36 13.97 -24.36 -1.44
CA LEU A 36 14.07 -24.43 0.02
C LEU A 36 15.22 -25.34 0.42
N HIS A 37 15.80 -25.08 1.58
CA HIS A 37 16.74 -26.00 2.20
C HIS A 37 16.00 -27.23 2.74
N ALA A 38 16.62 -28.38 2.58
CA ALA A 38 16.13 -29.67 3.07
C ALA A 38 17.31 -30.46 3.67
N PRO A 39 17.05 -31.48 4.52
CA PRO A 39 18.14 -32.24 5.16
C PRO A 39 19.17 -32.82 4.18
N ASP A 40 18.74 -33.22 2.98
CA ASP A 40 19.58 -33.80 1.94
C ASP A 40 20.05 -32.77 0.89
N GLY A 41 19.97 -31.47 1.21
CA GLY A 41 20.42 -30.37 0.36
C GLY A 41 19.33 -29.36 0.07
N HIS A 42 18.81 -29.37 -1.15
CA HIS A 42 17.85 -28.37 -1.63
C HIS A 42 16.68 -29.03 -2.35
N VAL A 43 15.48 -28.45 -2.21
CA VAL A 43 14.27 -28.93 -2.86
C VAL A 43 13.50 -27.77 -3.49
N SER A 44 13.02 -27.95 -4.71
CA SER A 44 12.19 -26.94 -5.38
C SER A 44 10.78 -26.95 -4.79
N VAL A 45 10.16 -25.78 -4.65
CA VAL A 45 8.86 -25.65 -3.98
C VAL A 45 7.76 -26.44 -4.70
N GLU A 46 7.82 -26.53 -6.03
CA GLU A 46 6.90 -27.33 -6.84
C GLU A 46 7.03 -28.85 -6.65
N GLU A 47 8.13 -29.33 -6.08
CA GLU A 47 8.40 -30.73 -5.78
C GLU A 47 7.99 -31.11 -4.35
N LEU A 48 7.77 -30.13 -3.47
CA LEU A 48 7.36 -30.38 -2.09
C LEU A 48 5.99 -31.07 -2.01
N ARG A 49 5.88 -32.04 -1.11
CA ARG A 49 4.65 -32.76 -0.79
C ARG A 49 4.51 -32.86 0.73
N PRO A 50 3.28 -33.05 1.25
CA PRO A 50 3.10 -33.39 2.66
C PRO A 50 3.99 -34.57 3.08
N GLY A 51 4.66 -34.45 4.21
CA GLY A 51 5.62 -35.42 4.74
C GLY A 51 7.07 -35.22 4.28
N HIS A 52 7.36 -34.30 3.35
CA HIS A 52 8.73 -33.88 3.10
C HIS A 52 9.26 -33.06 4.28
N ALA A 53 10.54 -33.24 4.60
CA ALA A 53 11.24 -32.41 5.57
C ALA A 53 11.92 -31.21 4.88
N VAL A 54 11.79 -30.04 5.47
CA VAL A 54 12.53 -28.83 5.09
C VAL A 54 13.32 -28.31 6.30
N LEU A 55 14.37 -27.55 6.05
CA LEU A 55 15.10 -26.87 7.11
C LEU A 55 14.46 -25.52 7.40
N GLY A 56 14.35 -25.23 8.68
CA GLY A 56 13.94 -23.94 9.21
C GLY A 56 14.83 -23.50 10.34
N TYR A 57 14.57 -22.30 10.87
CA TYR A 57 15.33 -21.70 11.95
C TYR A 57 14.46 -21.54 13.19
N ALA A 58 14.90 -22.12 14.30
CA ALA A 58 14.25 -21.97 15.59
C ALA A 58 15.31 -21.99 16.70
N ASP A 59 15.15 -21.13 17.70
CA ASP A 59 16.07 -21.02 18.85
C ASP A 59 17.55 -20.80 18.49
N GLY A 60 17.81 -20.09 17.38
CA GLY A 60 19.18 -19.77 16.97
C GLY A 60 19.89 -20.88 16.18
N VAL A 61 19.21 -21.97 15.84
CA VAL A 61 19.78 -23.11 15.13
C VAL A 61 18.86 -23.60 14.01
N GLU A 62 19.45 -24.27 13.01
CA GLU A 62 18.67 -24.95 11.97
C GLU A 62 17.99 -26.20 12.54
N GLN A 63 16.70 -26.35 12.26
CA GLN A 63 15.86 -27.44 12.71
C GLN A 63 15.05 -28.02 11.54
N HIS A 64 14.64 -29.28 11.68
CA HIS A 64 13.80 -29.95 10.70
C HIS A 64 12.34 -29.61 10.94
N HIS A 65 11.61 -29.31 9.86
CA HIS A 65 10.17 -29.12 9.88
C HIS A 65 9.50 -29.99 8.83
N ASP A 66 8.47 -30.72 9.26
CA ASP A 66 7.66 -31.50 8.34
C ASP A 66 6.66 -30.59 7.63
N VAL A 67 6.69 -30.65 6.30
CA VAL A 67 5.69 -30.01 5.46
C VAL A 67 4.37 -30.75 5.68
N THR A 68 3.37 -30.07 6.21
CA THR A 68 2.04 -30.65 6.46
C THR A 68 1.11 -30.44 5.28
N ARG A 69 1.29 -29.34 4.55
CA ARG A 69 0.48 -29.03 3.36
C ARG A 69 1.25 -28.19 2.35
N VAL A 70 1.11 -28.54 1.09
CA VAL A 70 1.44 -27.68 -0.06
C VAL A 70 0.28 -27.76 -1.03
N SER A 71 -0.21 -26.61 -1.48
CA SER A 71 -1.19 -26.55 -2.58
C SER A 71 -0.67 -25.69 -3.71
N VAL A 72 -1.20 -25.89 -4.92
CA VAL A 72 -0.96 -24.99 -6.04
C VAL A 72 -2.05 -23.94 -6.05
N SER A 73 -1.64 -22.68 -5.97
CA SER A 73 -2.49 -21.49 -6.07
C SER A 73 -2.05 -20.65 -7.27
N TYR A 74 -2.92 -19.76 -7.73
CA TYR A 74 -2.69 -18.96 -8.92
C TYR A 74 -2.93 -17.48 -8.65
N GLY A 75 -1.97 -16.65 -9.03
CA GLY A 75 -2.13 -15.20 -9.03
C GLY A 75 -2.48 -14.68 -10.41
N ILE A 76 -3.33 -13.65 -10.46
CA ILE A 76 -3.70 -12.91 -11.67
C ILE A 76 -3.57 -11.43 -11.37
N THR A 77 -2.80 -10.75 -12.20
CA THR A 77 -2.60 -9.31 -12.05
C THR A 77 -3.61 -8.52 -12.88
N LEU A 78 -3.95 -7.31 -12.41
CA LEU A 78 -4.77 -6.35 -13.13
C LEU A 78 -3.96 -5.05 -13.36
N PRO A 79 -3.20 -4.96 -14.48
CA PRO A 79 -2.46 -3.76 -14.81
C PRO A 79 -3.37 -2.54 -14.94
N GLY A 80 -2.93 -1.39 -14.44
CA GLY A 80 -3.69 -0.14 -14.42
C GLY A 80 -4.25 0.21 -13.03
N LEU A 81 -4.30 -0.76 -12.11
CA LEU A 81 -4.42 -0.49 -10.69
C LEU A 81 -3.07 -0.04 -10.11
N PRO A 82 -3.06 0.63 -8.95
CA PRO A 82 -1.82 0.86 -8.23
C PRO A 82 -1.09 -0.45 -7.90
N ASP A 83 0.24 -0.44 -7.82
CA ASP A 83 1.05 -1.67 -7.76
C ASP A 83 0.66 -2.60 -6.60
N ASP A 84 0.37 -2.02 -5.43
CA ASP A 84 -0.02 -2.74 -4.21
C ASP A 84 -1.45 -3.30 -4.25
N GLU A 85 -2.23 -2.91 -5.27
CA GLU A 85 -3.60 -3.36 -5.53
C GLU A 85 -3.71 -4.14 -6.84
N ALA A 86 -2.65 -4.23 -7.65
CA ALA A 86 -2.66 -4.86 -8.96
C ALA A 86 -2.38 -6.37 -8.92
N GLY A 87 -2.00 -6.91 -7.76
CA GLY A 87 -1.76 -8.34 -7.54
C GLY A 87 -0.42 -8.88 -8.03
N TYR A 88 0.53 -7.99 -8.36
CA TYR A 88 1.90 -8.38 -8.74
C TYR A 88 2.61 -9.14 -7.61
N PRO A 89 3.45 -10.13 -7.94
CA PRO A 89 4.35 -10.71 -6.96
C PRO A 89 5.45 -9.71 -6.59
N VAL A 90 6.09 -9.93 -5.45
CA VAL A 90 7.24 -9.15 -5.00
C VAL A 90 8.51 -9.90 -5.34
N ARG A 91 9.39 -9.24 -6.10
CA ARG A 91 10.75 -9.72 -6.37
C ARG A 91 11.71 -9.10 -5.36
N ILE A 92 12.50 -9.96 -4.73
CA ILE A 92 13.66 -9.62 -3.91
C ILE A 92 14.88 -10.06 -4.71
N LEU A 93 15.68 -9.11 -5.17
CA LEU A 93 16.88 -9.42 -5.94
C LEU A 93 17.89 -10.21 -5.11
N LYS A 94 18.73 -11.00 -5.78
CA LYS A 94 19.94 -11.54 -5.16
C LYS A 94 20.71 -10.44 -4.41
N ASP A 95 21.24 -10.79 -3.23
CA ASP A 95 22.07 -9.91 -2.38
C ASP A 95 21.33 -8.68 -1.79
N ALA A 96 19.99 -8.59 -1.96
CA ALA A 96 19.17 -7.45 -1.55
C ALA A 96 19.19 -7.18 -0.04
N ILE A 97 19.33 -8.23 0.79
CA ILE A 97 19.27 -8.15 2.24
C ILE A 97 20.68 -8.09 2.83
N ALA A 98 21.55 -9.02 2.42
CA ALA A 98 22.97 -9.10 2.74
C ALA A 98 23.70 -9.84 1.63
N ASP A 99 25.03 -9.93 1.69
CA ASP A 99 25.80 -10.68 0.70
C ASP A 99 25.37 -12.16 0.74
N GLY A 100 24.95 -12.70 -0.41
CA GLY A 100 24.39 -14.04 -0.54
C GLY A 100 22.93 -14.19 -0.08
N LEU A 101 22.24 -13.09 0.28
CA LEU A 101 20.87 -13.11 0.81
C LEU A 101 19.91 -12.18 0.04
N PRO A 102 18.92 -12.74 -0.69
CA PRO A 102 18.83 -14.14 -1.09
C PRO A 102 19.96 -14.55 -2.05
N ALA A 103 20.22 -15.86 -2.18
CA ALA A 103 21.28 -16.44 -3.01
C ALA A 103 21.01 -16.30 -4.52
N LYS A 104 19.73 -16.16 -4.88
CA LYS A 104 19.21 -15.81 -6.21
C LYS A 104 17.97 -14.94 -6.02
N ASP A 105 17.47 -14.33 -7.09
CA ASP A 105 16.21 -13.60 -7.02
C ASP A 105 15.09 -14.47 -6.46
N LEU A 106 14.42 -13.98 -5.42
CA LEU A 106 13.32 -14.66 -4.75
C LEU A 106 12.01 -13.93 -5.06
N LEU A 107 10.99 -14.68 -5.45
CA LEU A 107 9.66 -14.16 -5.74
C LEU A 107 8.64 -14.68 -4.73
N LEU A 108 7.94 -13.77 -4.06
CA LEU A 108 6.94 -14.06 -3.06
C LEU A 108 5.62 -13.35 -3.37
N THR A 109 4.51 -13.82 -2.80
CA THR A 109 3.29 -13.00 -2.75
C THR A 109 3.48 -11.81 -1.78
N PRO A 110 2.75 -10.70 -1.96
CA PRO A 110 3.00 -9.45 -1.22
C PRO A 110 2.92 -9.58 0.32
N ASP A 111 1.99 -10.39 0.83
CA ASP A 111 1.79 -10.55 2.28
C ASP A 111 2.70 -11.61 2.91
N HIS A 112 3.58 -12.24 2.11
CA HIS A 112 4.54 -13.20 2.64
C HIS A 112 5.56 -12.49 3.54
N CYS A 113 5.84 -13.07 4.70
CA CYS A 113 6.70 -12.45 5.69
C CYS A 113 8.15 -12.95 5.62
N LEU A 114 9.08 -12.00 5.68
CA LEU A 114 10.49 -12.26 5.93
C LEU A 114 10.77 -12.22 7.44
N PHE A 115 11.72 -13.03 7.90
CA PHE A 115 12.11 -13.06 9.31
C PHE A 115 13.32 -12.17 9.58
N PHE A 116 13.15 -11.20 10.47
CA PHE A 116 14.18 -10.26 10.90
C PHE A 116 14.12 -10.07 12.42
N GLU A 117 15.24 -10.31 13.12
CA GLU A 117 15.40 -9.96 14.54
C GLU A 117 14.19 -10.42 15.40
N ASP A 118 13.84 -11.70 15.28
CA ASP A 118 12.72 -12.39 15.95
C ASP A 118 11.33 -11.84 15.61
N LYS A 119 11.17 -11.29 14.40
CA LYS A 119 9.90 -10.73 13.91
C LYS A 119 9.64 -11.17 12.49
N PHE A 120 8.38 -11.37 12.16
CA PHE A 120 7.91 -11.49 10.79
C PHE A 120 7.49 -10.12 10.26
N ILE A 121 8.04 -9.72 9.12
CA ILE A 121 7.70 -8.45 8.45
C ILE A 121 7.19 -8.77 7.04
N PRO A 122 5.96 -8.37 6.68
CA PRO A 122 5.44 -8.55 5.34
C PRO A 122 6.33 -7.88 4.29
N VAL A 123 6.65 -8.61 3.22
CA VAL A 123 7.57 -8.11 2.19
C VAL A 123 7.01 -6.88 1.46
N CYS A 124 5.69 -6.74 1.36
CA CYS A 124 5.04 -5.55 0.79
C CYS A 124 5.40 -4.25 1.53
N LEU A 125 5.76 -4.30 2.82
CA LEU A 125 6.19 -3.13 3.59
C LEU A 125 7.67 -2.76 3.36
N LEU A 126 8.42 -3.59 2.63
CA LEU A 126 9.85 -3.42 2.35
C LEU A 126 10.14 -3.02 0.89
N ILE A 127 9.12 -2.65 0.13
CA ILE A 127 9.20 -2.31 -1.30
C ILE A 127 9.99 -1.00 -1.51
N ASN A 128 11.29 -1.12 -1.73
CA ASN A 128 12.20 0.01 -1.92
C ASN A 128 12.37 0.45 -3.38
N ARG A 129 11.70 -0.23 -4.32
CA ARG A 129 11.73 0.03 -5.78
C ARG A 129 13.11 -0.11 -6.45
N LEU A 130 14.10 -0.63 -5.72
CA LEU A 130 15.45 -0.93 -6.19
C LEU A 130 15.68 -2.44 -6.14
N SER A 131 16.02 -2.96 -4.96
CA SER A 131 16.30 -4.38 -4.73
C SER A 131 15.07 -5.19 -4.34
N ILE A 132 14.00 -4.53 -3.89
CA ILE A 132 12.73 -5.17 -3.51
C ILE A 132 11.59 -4.40 -4.16
N PHE A 133 10.87 -5.02 -5.08
CA PHE A 133 9.86 -4.35 -5.90
C PHE A 133 8.74 -5.28 -6.40
N TYR A 134 7.59 -4.71 -6.73
CA TYR A 134 6.52 -5.42 -7.42
C TYR A 134 6.94 -5.71 -8.87
N ASP A 135 6.94 -6.99 -9.24
CA ASP A 135 7.36 -7.40 -10.57
C ASP A 135 6.20 -7.31 -11.58
N ARG A 136 6.20 -6.20 -12.32
CA ARG A 136 5.20 -5.88 -13.34
C ARG A 136 5.29 -6.74 -14.61
N SER A 137 6.32 -7.58 -14.76
CA SER A 137 6.40 -8.48 -15.93
C SER A 137 5.40 -9.64 -15.85
N TYR A 138 4.85 -9.91 -14.66
CA TYR A 138 3.89 -10.99 -14.45
C TYR A 138 2.47 -10.53 -14.78
N THR A 139 1.80 -11.26 -15.67
CA THR A 139 0.35 -11.13 -15.86
C THR A 139 -0.45 -12.15 -15.05
N SER A 140 0.19 -13.29 -14.74
CA SER A 140 -0.28 -14.38 -13.90
C SER A 140 0.91 -15.21 -13.41
N TYR A 141 0.75 -15.95 -12.32
CA TYR A 141 1.82 -16.79 -11.75
C TYR A 141 1.28 -17.97 -10.95
N LYS A 142 2.11 -19.01 -10.82
CA LYS A 142 1.89 -20.16 -9.92
C LYS A 142 2.55 -19.88 -8.58
N ALA A 143 1.80 -20.09 -7.50
CA ALA A 143 2.23 -19.88 -6.13
C ALA A 143 1.99 -21.13 -5.29
N TYR A 144 2.85 -21.33 -4.30
CA TYR A 144 2.89 -22.51 -3.45
C TYR A 144 2.94 -22.07 -1.99
N PRO A 145 1.77 -21.98 -1.30
CA PRO A 145 1.75 -21.88 0.14
C PRO A 145 2.27 -23.18 0.75
N VAL A 146 3.33 -23.09 1.55
CA VAL A 146 3.97 -24.23 2.22
C VAL A 146 3.69 -24.13 3.71
N GLN A 147 2.87 -25.02 4.25
CA GLN A 147 2.50 -25.05 5.66
C GLN A 147 3.31 -26.12 6.40
N THR A 148 3.70 -25.82 7.62
CA THR A 148 4.33 -26.74 8.59
C THR A 148 3.52 -26.72 9.89
N ASP A 149 3.68 -27.74 10.72
CA ASP A 149 3.12 -27.76 12.09
C ASP A 149 4.22 -28.19 13.08
N PRO A 150 4.71 -27.30 13.95
CA PRO A 150 4.30 -25.91 14.13
C PRO A 150 4.68 -25.00 12.94
N HIS A 151 4.10 -23.80 12.92
CA HIS A 151 4.49 -22.73 11.98
C HIS A 151 5.98 -22.41 12.13
N ALA A 152 6.71 -22.39 11.02
CA ALA A 152 8.17 -22.34 11.02
C ALA A 152 8.74 -21.09 10.32
N VAL A 153 10.00 -20.79 10.61
CA VAL A 153 10.84 -19.90 9.80
C VAL A 153 11.59 -20.80 8.81
N LEU A 154 11.17 -20.84 7.55
CA LEU A 154 11.79 -21.65 6.50
C LEU A 154 13.02 -20.95 5.90
N ILE A 155 13.94 -21.72 5.33
CA ILE A 155 15.11 -21.20 4.61
C ILE A 155 14.86 -21.35 3.10
N ALA A 156 14.51 -20.25 2.42
CA ALA A 156 14.25 -20.19 0.99
C ALA A 156 15.26 -19.27 0.29
N GLU A 157 16.02 -19.79 -0.68
CA GLU A 157 17.14 -19.07 -1.30
C GLU A 157 18.12 -18.47 -0.28
N ASN A 158 18.40 -19.20 0.79
CA ASN A 158 19.18 -18.77 1.96
C ASN A 158 18.52 -17.68 2.82
N LEU A 159 17.36 -17.17 2.43
CA LEU A 159 16.62 -16.16 3.18
C LEU A 159 15.63 -16.81 4.15
N LEU A 160 15.50 -16.24 5.34
CA LEU A 160 14.53 -16.68 6.35
C LEU A 160 13.15 -16.10 6.04
N VAL A 161 12.17 -16.99 5.82
CA VAL A 161 10.82 -16.65 5.37
C VAL A 161 9.80 -17.45 6.18
N ALA A 162 8.65 -16.87 6.50
CA ALA A 162 7.58 -17.59 7.20
C ALA A 162 7.09 -18.80 6.38
N SER A 163 6.68 -19.87 7.05
CA SER A 163 5.76 -20.83 6.45
C SER A 163 4.38 -20.18 6.22
N ALA A 164 3.55 -20.75 5.36
CA ALA A 164 2.16 -20.33 5.22
C ALA A 164 1.34 -20.76 6.45
N LEU A 165 0.37 -19.94 6.83
CA LEU A 165 -0.62 -20.29 7.86
C LEU A 165 -1.84 -20.96 7.22
N PRO A 166 -2.54 -21.86 7.93
CA PRO A 166 -3.82 -22.36 7.46
C PRO A 166 -4.85 -21.22 7.38
N PRO A 167 -5.79 -21.23 6.42
CA PRO A 167 -6.85 -20.24 6.33
C PRO A 167 -7.56 -20.04 7.67
N CYS A 168 -7.82 -18.78 8.04
CA CYS A 168 -8.48 -18.48 9.31
C CYS A 168 -9.99 -18.78 9.19
N PRO A 169 -10.61 -19.55 10.11
CA PRO A 169 -12.04 -19.85 10.04
C PRO A 169 -12.97 -18.63 10.18
N ASN A 170 -12.48 -17.51 10.72
CA ASN A 170 -13.30 -16.36 11.14
C ASN A 170 -12.68 -14.98 10.86
N ASP A 171 -11.72 -14.86 9.93
CA ASP A 171 -10.97 -13.61 9.69
C ASP A 171 -10.29 -13.01 10.95
N THR A 172 -10.09 -13.80 12.01
CA THR A 172 -9.32 -13.32 13.17
C THR A 172 -7.87 -13.12 12.77
N HIS A 173 -7.31 -12.00 13.20
CA HIS A 173 -6.00 -11.52 12.78
C HIS A 173 -4.93 -12.62 12.83
N TRP A 174 -4.34 -12.91 11.67
CA TRP A 174 -3.31 -13.92 11.47
C TRP A 174 -2.06 -13.71 12.34
N HIS A 175 -1.81 -12.47 12.81
CA HIS A 175 -0.72 -12.08 13.70
C HIS A 175 -0.75 -12.72 15.11
N SER A 176 -1.85 -13.37 15.49
CA SER A 176 -2.01 -14.04 16.80
C SER A 176 -1.72 -15.54 16.77
N ARG A 177 -1.35 -16.10 15.62
CA ARG A 177 -1.28 -17.55 15.37
C ARG A 177 0.15 -18.08 15.21
N THR A 178 1.14 -17.23 15.41
CA THR A 178 2.57 -17.55 15.29
C THR A 178 3.24 -17.26 16.63
N GLU A 179 4.20 -18.10 17.04
CA GLU A 179 5.01 -17.83 18.24
C GLU A 179 5.94 -16.63 18.03
N VAL A 180 6.30 -16.35 16.78
CA VAL A 180 7.03 -15.15 16.35
C VAL A 180 6.01 -14.07 15.97
N PRO A 181 6.09 -12.85 16.52
CA PRO A 181 5.15 -11.80 16.22
C PRO A 181 5.31 -11.30 14.78
N VAL A 182 4.17 -10.97 14.17
CA VAL A 182 4.12 -10.22 12.93
C VAL A 182 4.12 -8.74 13.27
N VAL A 183 5.06 -8.00 12.69
CA VAL A 183 5.28 -6.59 12.99
C VAL A 183 5.05 -5.75 11.73
N THR A 184 4.19 -4.75 11.87
CA THR A 184 3.82 -3.78 10.82
C THR A 184 3.98 -2.34 11.30
N GLU A 185 4.38 -2.16 12.55
CA GLU A 185 4.54 -0.89 13.23
C GLU A 185 5.67 -0.08 12.57
N ARG A 186 5.34 1.18 12.25
CA ARG A 186 6.21 2.05 11.46
C ARG A 186 7.58 2.26 12.11
N ASP A 187 7.63 2.40 13.42
CA ASP A 187 8.88 2.60 14.18
C ASP A 187 9.86 1.41 14.08
N VAL A 188 9.37 0.21 13.76
CA VAL A 188 10.20 -0.97 13.49
C VAL A 188 10.50 -1.13 12.00
N VAL A 189 9.49 -0.98 11.14
CA VAL A 189 9.62 -1.29 9.71
C VAL A 189 10.35 -0.19 8.92
N GLU A 190 10.12 1.09 9.22
CA GLU A 190 10.73 2.22 8.51
C GLU A 190 12.27 2.23 8.62
N PRO A 191 12.90 2.02 9.79
CA PRO A 191 14.35 1.90 9.88
C PRO A 191 14.93 0.74 9.06
N LEU A 192 14.26 -0.41 9.05
CA LEU A 192 14.68 -1.57 8.26
C LEU A 192 14.57 -1.27 6.75
N TYR A 193 13.45 -0.69 6.32
CA TYR A 193 13.25 -0.23 4.96
C TYR A 193 14.41 0.67 4.49
N HIS A 194 14.75 1.70 5.27
CA HIS A 194 15.83 2.62 4.90
C HIS A 194 17.21 1.95 4.88
N ARG A 195 17.48 1.01 5.80
CA ARG A 195 18.71 0.18 5.77
C ARG A 195 18.83 -0.59 4.45
N LEU A 196 17.75 -1.26 4.02
CA LEU A 196 17.72 -2.05 2.79
C LEU A 196 17.82 -1.19 1.54
N LYS A 197 17.13 -0.04 1.52
CA LYS A 197 17.23 0.94 0.43
C LYS A 197 18.65 1.48 0.29
N LEU A 198 19.26 1.94 1.39
CA LEU A 198 20.63 2.46 1.39
C LEU A 198 21.64 1.40 0.95
N ARG A 199 21.43 0.13 1.31
CA ARG A 199 22.25 -0.98 0.81
C ARG A 199 22.15 -1.11 -0.71
N ALA A 200 20.93 -1.10 -1.25
CA ALA A 200 20.71 -1.17 -2.70
C ALA A 200 21.42 -0.03 -3.44
N GLU A 201 21.29 1.20 -2.93
CA GLU A 201 21.96 2.39 -3.48
C GLU A 201 23.50 2.25 -3.43
N ARG A 202 24.06 1.79 -2.30
CA ARG A 202 25.51 1.54 -2.16
C ARG A 202 26.02 0.41 -3.05
N GLY A 203 25.15 -0.55 -3.38
CA GLY A 203 25.43 -1.62 -4.33
C GLY A 203 25.43 -1.16 -5.79
N GLY A 204 25.10 0.11 -6.07
CA GLY A 204 25.03 0.66 -7.42
C GLY A 204 23.78 0.20 -8.19
N LEU A 205 22.72 -0.21 -7.50
CA LEU A 205 21.46 -0.49 -8.15
C LEU A 205 20.78 0.83 -8.54
N GLU A 206 20.57 0.98 -9.84
CA GLU A 206 19.79 2.09 -10.39
C GLU A 206 18.30 1.79 -10.32
N PRO A 207 17.45 2.82 -10.17
CA PRO A 207 16.00 2.70 -10.31
C PRO A 207 15.59 1.92 -11.57
N LEU A 208 14.92 0.78 -11.38
CA LEU A 208 14.33 0.02 -12.49
C LEU A 208 13.11 0.73 -13.10
N PHE A 209 12.54 1.68 -12.38
CA PHE A 209 11.35 2.42 -12.77
C PHE A 209 11.54 3.91 -12.53
N TYR A 210 10.84 4.71 -13.34
CA TYR A 210 10.73 6.14 -13.11
C TYR A 210 10.13 6.40 -11.73
N HIS A 211 10.83 7.19 -10.92
CA HIS A 211 10.28 7.71 -9.69
C HIS A 211 9.51 8.97 -10.05
N PRO A 212 8.19 9.02 -9.86
CA PRO A 212 7.45 10.24 -10.11
C PRO A 212 7.95 11.34 -9.18
N GLU A 213 8.05 12.55 -9.72
CA GLU A 213 8.52 13.72 -8.98
C GLU A 213 7.53 14.05 -7.86
N ILE A 214 8.08 14.31 -6.68
CA ILE A 214 7.32 14.60 -5.47
C ILE A 214 7.49 16.08 -5.11
N THR A 215 6.41 16.71 -4.67
CA THR A 215 6.37 18.10 -4.23
C THR A 215 5.60 18.23 -2.91
N ASP A 216 5.99 19.19 -2.09
CA ASP A 216 5.24 19.57 -0.87
C ASP A 216 4.13 20.60 -1.18
N ASP A 217 4.07 21.10 -2.41
CA ASP A 217 3.01 22.02 -2.83
C ASP A 217 1.68 21.28 -3.02
N HIS A 218 0.75 21.50 -2.10
CA HIS A 218 -0.60 20.96 -2.17
C HIS A 218 -1.48 21.62 -3.26
N ASP A 219 -1.07 22.77 -3.82
CA ASP A 219 -1.82 23.58 -4.80
C ASP A 219 -3.31 23.70 -4.48
N LEU A 220 -3.61 24.02 -3.21
CA LEU A 220 -4.99 24.20 -2.77
C LEU A 220 -5.63 25.39 -3.47
N GLN A 221 -6.82 25.17 -4.01
CA GLN A 221 -7.67 26.12 -4.69
C GLN A 221 -9.13 25.87 -4.29
N LEU A 222 -10.02 26.83 -4.53
CA LEU A 222 -11.46 26.59 -4.47
C LEU A 222 -12.03 26.42 -5.87
N VAL A 223 -12.99 25.50 -6.01
CA VAL A 223 -13.81 25.37 -7.22
C VAL A 223 -15.26 25.62 -6.84
N THR A 224 -15.89 26.63 -7.44
CA THR A 224 -17.30 26.96 -7.16
C THR A 224 -18.27 25.98 -7.82
N ASP A 225 -19.56 26.07 -7.46
CA ASP A 225 -20.68 25.39 -8.09
C ASP A 225 -20.75 25.57 -9.62
N LYS A 226 -20.22 26.70 -10.13
CA LYS A 226 -20.15 27.01 -11.57
C LYS A 226 -18.85 26.54 -12.23
N GLY A 227 -18.00 25.81 -11.51
CA GLY A 227 -16.69 25.36 -11.99
C GLY A 227 -15.64 26.47 -12.05
N GLN A 228 -15.90 27.65 -11.45
CA GLN A 228 -14.91 28.72 -11.41
C GLN A 228 -13.83 28.39 -10.38
N VAL A 229 -12.56 28.48 -10.81
CA VAL A 229 -11.41 28.33 -9.93
C VAL A 229 -11.10 29.66 -9.23
N ILE A 230 -10.94 29.60 -7.90
CA ILE A 230 -10.51 30.71 -7.06
C ILE A 230 -9.16 30.32 -6.43
N LYS A 231 -8.11 31.03 -6.82
CA LYS A 231 -6.76 30.88 -6.25
C LYS A 231 -6.71 31.41 -4.81
N LYS A 232 -5.81 30.85 -4.00
CA LYS A 232 -5.44 31.41 -2.69
C LYS A 232 -5.02 32.86 -2.86
N ALA A 233 -5.58 33.76 -2.06
CA ALA A 233 -5.14 35.15 -2.00
C ALA A 233 -3.88 35.29 -1.14
N LEU A 234 -3.81 34.53 -0.05
CA LEU A 234 -2.65 34.44 0.85
C LEU A 234 -2.71 33.11 1.60
N GLU A 235 -1.54 32.63 2.02
CA GLU A 235 -1.41 31.60 3.03
C GLU A 235 -0.39 32.06 4.08
N LYS A 236 -0.77 32.05 5.36
CA LYS A 236 0.11 32.46 6.47
C LYS A 236 -0.30 31.77 7.76
N ASN A 237 0.67 31.29 8.53
CA ASN A 237 0.45 30.57 9.80
C ASN A 237 -0.56 29.41 9.62
N ASP A 238 -0.34 28.61 8.56
CA ASP A 238 -1.16 27.45 8.22
C ASP A 238 -2.64 27.75 7.94
N VAL A 239 -2.96 29.00 7.59
CA VAL A 239 -4.30 29.42 7.19
C VAL A 239 -4.27 29.92 5.75
N ALA A 240 -4.98 29.21 4.88
CA ALA A 240 -5.23 29.61 3.50
C ALA A 240 -6.46 30.51 3.41
N THR A 241 -6.31 31.67 2.77
CA THR A 241 -7.37 32.68 2.63
C THR A 241 -7.82 32.81 1.18
N PHE A 242 -9.14 32.79 0.97
CA PHE A 242 -9.78 32.90 -0.34
C PHE A 242 -10.81 34.03 -0.34
N MET A 243 -10.85 34.77 -1.45
CA MET A 243 -11.89 35.77 -1.70
C MET A 243 -13.04 35.11 -2.46
N LEU A 244 -14.22 35.09 -1.87
CA LEU A 244 -15.41 34.51 -2.47
C LEU A 244 -16.21 35.57 -3.23
N PRO A 245 -16.57 35.32 -4.51
CA PRO A 245 -17.50 36.19 -5.22
C PRO A 245 -18.89 36.18 -4.56
N PRO A 246 -19.73 37.18 -4.85
CA PRO A 246 -21.11 37.18 -4.38
C PRO A 246 -21.88 35.97 -4.91
N ASP A 247 -22.92 35.57 -4.17
CA ASP A 247 -23.87 34.51 -4.52
C ASP A 247 -23.32 33.08 -4.63
N VAL A 248 -22.08 32.83 -4.21
CA VAL A 248 -21.53 31.46 -4.13
C VAL A 248 -22.30 30.66 -3.10
N GLN A 249 -22.89 29.55 -3.55
CA GLN A 249 -23.65 28.64 -2.71
C GLN A 249 -22.77 27.52 -2.14
N GLU A 250 -21.79 27.07 -2.92
CA GLU A 250 -20.97 25.90 -2.59
C GLU A 250 -19.59 26.09 -3.19
N VAL A 251 -18.59 25.55 -2.49
CA VAL A 251 -17.21 25.47 -2.99
C VAL A 251 -16.66 24.08 -2.73
N HIS A 252 -15.67 23.70 -3.50
CA HIS A 252 -14.87 22.51 -3.26
C HIS A 252 -13.44 22.92 -2.93
N LEU A 253 -12.90 22.38 -1.86
CA LEU A 253 -11.47 22.44 -1.54
C LEU A 253 -10.74 21.47 -2.48
N SER A 254 -10.11 22.01 -3.52
CA SER A 254 -9.42 21.23 -4.55
C SER A 254 -7.92 21.34 -4.35
N SER A 255 -7.23 20.23 -4.17
CA SER A 255 -5.78 20.15 -3.93
C SER A 255 -5.20 18.93 -4.62
N ARG A 256 -3.87 18.84 -4.71
CA ARG A 256 -3.21 17.55 -4.98
C ARG A 256 -3.63 16.54 -3.92
N ALA A 257 -3.69 15.27 -4.30
CA ALA A 257 -3.95 14.21 -3.33
C ALA A 257 -3.20 12.94 -3.72
N SER A 258 -2.45 12.41 -2.78
CA SER A 258 -1.60 11.23 -2.98
C SER A 258 -1.92 10.18 -1.94
N ARG A 259 -1.57 8.92 -2.21
CA ARG A 259 -1.60 7.88 -1.17
C ARG A 259 -0.28 7.93 -0.41
N PRO A 260 -0.26 8.01 0.94
CA PRO A 260 0.96 7.98 1.72
C PRO A 260 1.90 6.80 1.37
N VAL A 261 1.34 5.63 1.04
CA VAL A 261 2.11 4.47 0.57
C VAL A 261 2.90 4.71 -0.73
N ASP A 262 2.48 5.64 -1.58
CA ASP A 262 3.13 5.96 -2.85
C ASP A 262 4.24 7.01 -2.72
N VAL A 263 4.05 7.99 -1.83
CA VAL A 263 4.88 9.20 -1.73
C VAL A 263 5.76 9.27 -0.48
N ILE A 264 5.42 8.53 0.57
CA ILE A 264 6.25 8.42 1.78
C ILE A 264 6.94 7.05 1.80
N GLY A 265 6.15 5.98 1.71
CA GLY A 265 6.65 4.62 1.65
C GLY A 265 5.61 3.59 2.10
N PRO A 266 5.79 2.31 1.71
CA PRO A 266 4.81 1.25 1.95
C PRO A 266 4.58 0.96 3.44
N TYR A 267 5.59 1.19 4.29
CA TYR A 267 5.53 1.02 5.74
C TYR A 267 4.54 1.98 6.44
N VAL A 268 4.03 3.01 5.75
CA VAL A 268 2.97 3.90 6.30
C VAL A 268 1.59 3.24 6.23
N GLN A 269 1.38 2.31 5.29
CA GLN A 269 0.15 1.52 5.11
C GLN A 269 -1.14 2.30 4.82
N ASP A 270 -1.15 3.63 4.96
CA ASP A 270 -2.30 4.45 4.59
C ASP A 270 -2.44 4.55 3.06
N LYS A 271 -3.48 3.88 2.55
CA LYS A 271 -3.82 3.81 1.12
C LYS A 271 -4.84 4.87 0.70
N ARG A 272 -5.32 5.70 1.64
CA ARG A 272 -6.26 6.77 1.32
C ARG A 272 -5.56 7.82 0.45
N TYR A 273 -6.24 8.33 -0.56
CA TYR A 273 -5.79 9.54 -1.23
C TYR A 273 -6.04 10.73 -0.32
N LEU A 274 -4.98 11.31 0.23
CA LEU A 274 -5.05 12.42 1.16
C LEU A 274 -4.68 13.72 0.43
N GLY A 275 -5.60 14.69 0.47
CA GLY A 275 -5.35 16.06 0.02
C GLY A 275 -4.69 16.86 1.13
N ILE A 276 -5.41 17.81 1.71
CA ILE A 276 -5.01 18.54 2.91
C ILE A 276 -5.75 18.06 4.17
N HIS A 277 -5.11 18.18 5.34
CA HIS A 277 -5.75 17.96 6.63
C HIS A 277 -6.37 19.26 7.13
N VAL A 278 -7.68 19.33 7.23
CA VAL A 278 -8.38 20.59 7.53
C VAL A 278 -8.82 20.63 8.99
N GLY A 279 -8.47 21.73 9.67
CA GLY A 279 -8.95 22.07 11.00
C GLY A 279 -10.13 23.04 10.93
N ASP A 280 -9.94 24.25 11.47
CA ASP A 280 -10.98 25.27 11.46
C ASP A 280 -11.23 25.88 10.08
N ILE A 281 -12.52 26.01 9.75
CA ILE A 281 -12.98 26.80 8.61
C ILE A 281 -13.75 28.00 9.13
N VAL A 282 -13.34 29.20 8.72
CA VAL A 282 -13.94 30.46 9.16
C VAL A 282 -14.33 31.30 7.96
N LEU A 283 -15.61 31.62 7.86
CA LEU A 283 -16.15 32.54 6.87
C LEU A 283 -16.28 33.94 7.47
N PHE A 284 -15.77 34.93 6.77
CA PHE A 284 -15.98 36.34 7.03
C PHE A 284 -16.90 36.92 5.96
N ASP A 285 -17.94 37.59 6.43
CA ASP A 285 -18.75 38.52 5.64
C ASP A 285 -18.46 39.94 6.17
N SER A 286 -18.82 40.96 5.40
CA SER A 286 -18.72 42.40 5.65
C SER A 286 -19.02 42.89 7.08
N ARG A 287 -19.69 42.08 7.93
CA ARG A 287 -20.01 42.41 9.32
C ARG A 287 -19.81 41.28 10.35
N LYS A 288 -19.50 40.05 9.94
CA LYS A 288 -19.53 38.88 10.86
C LYS A 288 -18.47 37.85 10.53
N ARG A 289 -17.86 37.30 11.59
CA ARG A 289 -17.05 36.09 11.57
C ARG A 289 -17.94 34.89 11.92
N LYS A 290 -17.92 33.85 11.11
CA LYS A 290 -18.69 32.62 11.33
C LYS A 290 -17.79 31.40 11.16
N ARG A 291 -17.69 30.56 12.19
CA ARG A 291 -17.04 29.25 12.09
C ARG A 291 -17.98 28.28 11.38
N LEU A 292 -17.47 27.60 10.36
CA LEU A 292 -18.17 26.52 9.66
C LEU A 292 -17.71 25.20 10.27
N THR A 293 -18.65 24.39 10.72
CA THR A 293 -18.39 23.07 11.31
C THR A 293 -19.05 21.94 10.51
N THR A 294 -19.60 22.27 9.34
CA THR A 294 -20.31 21.31 8.46
C THR A 294 -19.40 20.20 7.97
N HIS A 295 -18.11 20.47 7.76
CA HIS A 295 -17.13 19.46 7.38
C HIS A 295 -16.81 18.47 8.50
N ILE A 296 -16.95 18.85 9.77
CA ILE A 296 -16.77 17.93 10.91
C ILE A 296 -18.07 17.20 11.25
N SER A 297 -19.19 17.91 11.24
CA SER A 297 -20.47 17.41 11.78
C SER A 297 -21.31 16.58 10.80
N ARG A 298 -21.00 16.62 9.50
CA ARG A 298 -21.77 15.91 8.47
C ARG A 298 -20.85 15.11 7.58
N ASP A 299 -21.34 14.00 7.07
CA ASP A 299 -20.65 13.30 6.00
C ASP A 299 -20.88 14.02 4.68
N LEU A 300 -19.80 14.54 4.10
CA LEU A 300 -19.81 15.37 2.88
C LEU A 300 -18.91 14.69 1.84
N ASP A 301 -19.22 14.89 0.57
CA ASP A 301 -18.42 14.29 -0.50
C ASP A 301 -16.99 14.87 -0.51
N GLY A 302 -16.02 14.00 -0.74
CA GLY A 302 -14.62 14.37 -0.77
C GLY A 302 -13.92 14.52 0.59
N TRP A 303 -14.54 14.08 1.68
CA TRP A 303 -13.95 14.06 3.02
C TRP A 303 -13.79 12.64 3.56
N HIS A 304 -12.62 12.31 4.12
CA HIS A 304 -12.37 11.08 4.88
C HIS A 304 -13.03 11.14 6.26
N PRO A 305 -13.17 10.05 7.04
CA PRO A 305 -13.65 10.13 8.43
C PRO A 305 -12.86 11.16 9.28
N PRO A 306 -13.49 11.79 10.29
CA PRO A 306 -12.79 12.70 11.21
C PRO A 306 -11.64 12.01 11.95
N GLU A 307 -10.56 12.76 12.18
CA GLU A 307 -9.39 12.30 12.93
C GLU A 307 -9.52 12.68 14.42
N GLU A 308 -8.76 12.02 15.30
CA GLU A 308 -8.84 12.22 16.76
C GLU A 308 -8.44 13.63 17.22
N ASP A 309 -7.63 14.32 16.43
CA ASP A 309 -7.20 15.70 16.69
C ASP A 309 -8.29 16.75 16.36
N GLY A 310 -9.46 16.31 15.90
CA GLY A 310 -10.59 17.15 15.52
C GLY A 310 -10.50 17.72 14.10
N GLY A 311 -9.47 17.35 13.35
CA GLY A 311 -9.33 17.64 11.92
C GLY A 311 -10.05 16.62 11.03
N ARG A 312 -10.03 16.89 9.72
CA ARG A 312 -10.57 15.97 8.72
C ARG A 312 -9.79 16.07 7.41
N TRP A 313 -9.34 14.93 6.90
CA TRP A 313 -8.64 14.88 5.62
C TRP A 313 -9.61 15.03 4.45
N THR A 314 -9.19 15.81 3.46
CA THR A 314 -9.84 15.84 2.13
C THR A 314 -9.29 14.70 1.26
N ASN A 315 -10.04 14.29 0.23
CA ASN A 315 -9.57 13.32 -0.76
C ASN A 315 -8.97 13.97 -2.04
N GLY A 316 -8.69 15.28 -1.98
CA GLY A 316 -8.28 16.11 -3.10
C GLY A 316 -9.38 16.99 -3.69
N HIS A 317 -10.66 16.73 -3.40
CA HIS A 317 -11.76 17.58 -3.87
C HIS A 317 -12.97 17.56 -2.93
N ALA A 318 -12.91 18.32 -1.85
CA ALA A 318 -13.85 18.21 -0.73
C ALA A 318 -14.96 19.25 -0.80
N HIS A 319 -16.22 18.80 -0.80
CA HIS A 319 -17.41 19.65 -0.85
C HIS A 319 -17.59 20.46 0.43
N LEU A 320 -17.83 21.76 0.31
CA LEU A 320 -18.11 22.66 1.42
C LEU A 320 -19.32 23.55 1.10
N PRO A 321 -20.49 23.31 1.75
CA PRO A 321 -21.66 24.14 1.54
C PRO A 321 -21.52 25.52 2.21
N ILE A 322 -21.74 26.58 1.44
CA ILE A 322 -21.69 28.01 1.87
C ILE A 322 -23.09 28.67 1.76
N LYS A 323 -24.10 27.94 1.31
CA LYS A 323 -25.46 28.45 1.05
C LYS A 323 -26.05 29.15 2.28
N GLY A 324 -26.50 30.38 2.06
CA GLY A 324 -27.12 31.22 3.09
C GLY A 324 -26.15 31.71 4.19
N GLN A 325 -24.84 31.50 4.02
CA GLN A 325 -23.82 31.94 4.98
C GLN A 325 -23.32 33.36 4.68
N LEU A 326 -23.39 33.78 3.41
CA LEU A 326 -23.08 35.15 2.97
C LEU A 326 -24.37 35.96 2.89
N THR A 327 -24.39 37.11 3.56
CA THR A 327 -25.59 37.97 3.64
C THR A 327 -25.59 39.07 2.58
N ARG A 328 -24.47 39.77 2.31
CA ARG A 328 -24.27 40.68 1.16
C ARG A 328 -22.78 40.97 0.87
N GLY A 329 -22.33 40.78 -0.36
CA GLY A 329 -21.02 41.27 -0.86
C GLY A 329 -19.95 40.18 -1.03
N LEU A 330 -18.69 40.60 -1.12
CA LEU A 330 -17.53 39.70 -1.19
C LEU A 330 -17.34 39.01 0.17
N GLY A 331 -17.22 37.69 0.15
CA GLY A 331 -16.87 36.90 1.32
C GLY A 331 -15.37 36.62 1.40
N MET A 332 -14.87 36.27 2.58
CA MET A 332 -13.52 35.75 2.75
C MET A 332 -13.58 34.44 3.52
N LEU A 333 -13.02 33.38 2.94
CA LEU A 333 -12.95 32.06 3.54
C LEU A 333 -11.52 31.78 4.01
N ASN A 334 -11.38 31.50 5.30
CA ASN A 334 -10.15 31.02 5.89
C ASN A 334 -10.26 29.54 6.16
N VAL A 335 -9.29 28.77 5.71
CA VAL A 335 -9.18 27.33 5.90
C VAL A 335 -7.88 27.05 6.63
N GLN A 336 -7.96 26.52 7.85
CA GLN A 336 -6.79 26.08 8.59
C GLN A 336 -6.34 24.71 8.06
N ILE A 337 -5.08 24.63 7.66
CA ILE A 337 -4.39 23.43 7.25
C ILE A 337 -3.62 22.93 8.48
N LEU A 338 -3.99 21.79 9.05
CA LEU A 338 -3.30 21.23 10.22
C LEU A 338 -1.98 20.57 9.82
N THR A 339 -2.00 19.86 8.68
CA THR A 339 -0.82 19.22 8.10
C THR A 339 -1.11 18.85 6.63
N THR A 340 -0.06 18.46 5.92
CA THR A 340 -0.08 17.95 4.54
C THR A 340 0.78 16.69 4.46
N ILE A 341 0.75 16.04 3.29
CA ILE A 341 1.72 15.01 2.91
C ILE A 341 2.48 15.50 1.69
N PRO A 342 3.58 14.85 1.29
CA PRO A 342 4.13 15.04 -0.06
C PRO A 342 3.12 14.56 -1.12
N TYR A 343 3.20 15.11 -2.32
CA TYR A 343 2.30 14.78 -3.44
C TYR A 343 3.09 14.48 -4.70
N LEU A 344 2.51 13.71 -5.62
CA LEU A 344 3.06 13.61 -6.96
C LEU A 344 2.84 14.93 -7.71
N GLU A 345 3.83 15.43 -8.43
CA GLU A 345 3.68 16.67 -9.21
C GLU A 345 2.55 16.57 -10.25
N THR A 346 2.33 15.36 -10.77
CA THR A 346 1.30 15.02 -11.76
C THR A 346 -0.09 14.79 -11.14
N ASP A 347 -0.25 14.90 -9.82
CA ASP A 347 -1.53 14.65 -9.17
C ASP A 347 -2.62 15.60 -9.68
N TYR A 348 -3.79 15.03 -9.93
CA TYR A 348 -4.95 15.75 -10.43
C TYR A 348 -5.65 16.56 -9.33
N HIS A 349 -5.98 17.82 -9.65
CA HIS A 349 -6.81 18.68 -8.82
C HIS A 349 -8.27 18.60 -9.30
N GLY A 350 -9.12 17.82 -8.64
CA GLY A 350 -10.54 17.78 -9.00
C GLY A 350 -11.29 16.54 -8.53
N PRO A 351 -12.59 16.44 -8.86
CA PRO A 351 -13.44 15.35 -8.41
C PRO A 351 -12.91 14.03 -8.95
N ARG A 352 -12.56 13.11 -8.04
CA ARG A 352 -12.16 11.76 -8.40
C ARG A 352 -13.41 10.96 -8.73
N ARG A 353 -13.39 10.25 -9.85
CA ARG A 353 -14.41 9.23 -10.13
C ARG A 353 -14.28 8.16 -9.04
N ARG A 354 -15.38 7.84 -8.36
CA ARG A 354 -15.42 6.64 -7.51
C ARG A 354 -15.25 5.45 -8.46
N HIS A 355 -14.19 4.67 -8.25
CA HIS A 355 -13.94 3.42 -8.98
C HIS A 355 -14.86 2.32 -8.46
#